data_AF-A0A7C7YZS5-F1
#
_entry.id   AF-A0A7C7YZS5-F1
#
_cell.length_a   1.000
_cell.length_b   1.000
_cell.length_c   1.000
_cell.angle_alpha   90.00
_cell.angle_beta   90.00
_cell.angle_gamma   90.00
#
_symmetry.space_group_name_H-M   'P 1'
#
loop_
_entity.id
_entity.type
_entity.pdbx_description
1 polymer ?
#
loop_
_entity_poly.entity_id
_entity_poly.type
_entity_poly.pdbx_seq_one_letter_code
_entity_poly.pdbx_strand_id
1 'polypeptide(L)'
;MAQHQAIPAYTPGTHPDLPPPVRTTGVVGWVRTNLLSSPLNIALTLFSIWLLWSIVPPALNWLLTEAVWSADTRKECWALMGAPRDGACWAFILGSFKLLVYGWFPEPERWRVNLTFILFAVTIFGALRE
;
A
#
# COMPACT_ATOMS: atom_id res chain seq x y z
N MET A 1 -14.81 37.31 35.20
CA MET A 1 -14.14 36.87 36.43
C MET A 1 -13.63 35.46 36.19
N ALA A 2 -12.41 35.33 35.64
CA ALA A 2 -11.82 34.05 35.31
C ALA A 2 -11.02 33.54 36.52
N GLN A 3 -11.53 32.47 37.15
CA GLN A 3 -10.89 31.83 38.29
C GLN A 3 -9.58 31.17 37.81
N HIS A 4 -8.45 31.80 38.15
CA HIS A 4 -7.14 31.17 38.03
C HIS A 4 -7.06 30.06 39.09
N GLN A 5 -7.21 28.80 38.66
CA GLN A 5 -6.98 27.66 39.54
C GLN A 5 -5.47 27.54 39.82
N ALA A 6 -5.10 27.60 41.10
CA ALA A 6 -3.73 27.44 41.56
C ALA A 6 -3.23 26.03 41.20
N ILE A 7 -2.05 25.94 40.58
CA ILE A 7 -1.38 24.66 40.34
C ILE A 7 -1.02 24.08 41.72
N PRO A 8 -1.56 22.91 42.12
CA PRO A 8 -1.18 22.30 43.38
C PRO A 8 0.30 21.94 43.33
N ALA A 9 1.08 22.57 44.22
CA ALA A 9 2.50 22.26 44.40
C ALA A 9 2.61 21.01 45.29
N TYR A 10 2.97 19.88 44.71
CA TYR A 10 3.31 18.68 45.45
C TYR A 10 4.83 18.64 45.67
N THR A 11 5.26 18.07 46.79
CA THR A 11 6.69 17.80 47.00
C THR A 11 7.13 16.63 46.10
N PRO A 12 8.39 16.59 45.62
CA PRO A 12 8.86 15.48 44.79
C PRO A 12 8.61 14.13 45.49
N GLY A 13 7.81 13.26 44.87
CA GLY A 13 7.41 11.95 45.43
C GLY A 13 6.05 11.90 46.14
N THR A 14 5.30 13.00 46.25
CA THR A 14 3.94 13.03 46.86
C THR A 14 2.81 13.26 45.86
N HIS A 15 3.09 13.13 44.56
CA HIS A 15 2.05 13.19 43.54
C HIS A 15 1.13 11.96 43.65
N PRO A 16 -0.20 12.14 43.60
CA PRO A 16 -1.12 11.01 43.53
C PRO A 16 -0.93 10.25 42.21
N ASP A 17 -1.02 8.92 42.28
CA ASP A 17 -0.97 8.07 41.09
C ASP A 17 -2.17 8.37 40.18
N LEU A 18 -1.89 8.87 38.97
CA LEU A 18 -2.87 9.08 37.93
C LEU A 18 -3.03 7.79 37.11
N PRO A 19 -4.24 7.46 36.63
CA PRO A 19 -4.41 6.33 35.73
C PRO A 19 -3.56 6.54 34.47
N PRO A 20 -2.91 5.49 33.94
CA PRO A 20 -2.11 5.60 32.73
C PRO A 20 -2.97 6.14 31.58
N PRO A 21 -2.45 7.08 30.76
CA PRO A 21 -3.23 7.69 29.69
C PRO A 21 -3.71 6.63 28.70
N VAL A 22 -5.02 6.41 28.68
CA VAL A 22 -5.73 5.34 27.96
C VAL A 22 -5.60 5.35 26.43
N ARG A 23 -4.87 6.30 25.82
CA ARG A 23 -4.91 6.55 24.36
C ARG A 23 -3.57 6.83 23.68
N THR A 24 -2.43 6.64 24.34
CA THR A 24 -1.12 6.93 23.74
C THR A 24 -0.48 5.74 23.04
N THR A 25 -1.00 4.52 23.25
CA THR A 25 -0.45 3.28 22.67
C THR A 25 -1.48 2.56 21.78
N GLY A 26 -0.99 1.74 20.86
CA GLY A 26 -1.81 0.95 19.94
C GLY A 26 -2.23 1.69 18.66
N VAL A 27 -3.02 1.01 17.81
CA VAL A 27 -3.39 1.47 16.46
C VAL A 27 -4.12 2.82 16.50
N VAL A 28 -5.04 3.00 17.44
CA VAL A 28 -5.83 4.24 17.57
C VAL A 28 -4.95 5.42 17.98
N GLY A 29 -4.01 5.20 18.90
CA GLY A 29 -3.01 6.22 19.28
C GLY A 29 -2.11 6.57 18.10
N TRP A 30 -1.64 5.57 17.35
CA TRP A 30 -0.80 5.78 16.17
C TRP A 30 -1.51 6.59 15.07
N VAL A 31 -2.78 6.29 14.75
CA VAL A 31 -3.56 7.03 13.74
C VAL A 31 -3.71 8.50 14.15
N ARG A 32 -4.04 8.76 15.42
CA ARG A 32 -4.19 10.13 15.91
C ARG A 32 -2.88 10.91 15.84
N THR A 33 -1.77 10.29 16.22
CA THR A 33 -0.45 10.94 16.25
C THR A 33 0.16 11.13 14.86
N ASN A 34 -0.09 10.22 13.91
CA ASN A 34 0.56 10.27 12.59
C ASN A 34 -0.34 10.86 11.49
N LEU A 35 -1.62 10.48 11.45
CA LEU A 35 -2.54 10.88 10.37
C LEU A 35 -3.36 12.13 10.74
N LEU A 36 -3.75 12.27 12.02
CA LEU A 36 -4.68 13.32 12.46
C LEU A 36 -4.05 14.35 13.41
N SER A 37 -2.73 14.52 13.36
CA SER A 37 -1.97 15.35 14.32
C SER A 37 -2.10 16.86 14.10
N SER A 38 -2.53 17.30 12.91
CA SER A 38 -2.73 18.72 12.59
C SER A 38 -3.88 18.90 11.58
N PRO A 39 -4.51 20.09 11.48
CA PRO A 39 -5.54 20.34 10.49
C PRO A 39 -5.09 20.06 9.05
N LEU A 40 -3.82 20.35 8.72
CA LEU A 40 -3.23 20.02 7.42
C LEU A 40 -3.13 18.50 7.22
N ASN A 41 -2.65 17.76 8.22
CA ASN A 41 -2.53 16.29 8.14
C ASN A 41 -3.91 15.64 8.00
N ILE A 42 -4.94 16.17 8.67
CA ILE A 42 -6.33 15.71 8.52
C ILE A 42 -6.79 15.94 7.08
N ALA A 43 -6.58 17.14 6.52
CA ALA A 43 -6.96 17.45 5.14
C ALA A 43 -6.25 16.54 4.12
N LEU A 44 -4.93 16.34 4.29
CA LEU A 44 -4.14 15.43 3.44
C LEU A 44 -4.63 13.99 3.57
N THR A 45 -4.92 13.53 4.78
CA THR A 45 -5.44 12.17 5.02
C THR A 45 -6.77 11.95 4.31
N LEU A 46 -7.71 12.90 4.43
CA LEU A 46 -9.00 12.82 3.75
C LEU A 46 -8.84 12.85 2.22
N PHE A 47 -7.96 13.70 1.71
CA PHE A 47 -7.64 13.76 0.28
C PHE A 47 -7.03 12.44 -0.22
N SER A 48 -6.09 11.85 0.52
CA SER A 48 -5.52 10.53 0.19
C SER A 48 -6.58 9.44 0.19
N ILE A 49 -7.48 9.41 1.17
CA ILE A 49 -8.60 8.45 1.20
C ILE A 49 -9.49 8.63 -0.02
N TRP A 50 -9.86 9.87 -0.36
CA TRP A 50 -10.67 10.17 -1.54
C TRP A 50 -9.99 9.72 -2.84
N LEU A 51 -8.67 9.95 -2.96
CA LEU A 51 -7.90 9.54 -4.13
C LEU A 51 -7.85 8.00 -4.25
N LEU A 52 -7.57 7.30 -3.14
CA LEU A 52 -7.59 5.85 -3.08
C LEU A 52 -8.97 5.30 -3.45
N TRP A 53 -10.04 5.90 -2.93
CA TRP A 53 -11.40 5.50 -3.25
C TRP A 53 -11.76 5.73 -4.72
N SER A 54 -11.18 6.75 -5.36
CA SER A 54 -11.44 7.05 -6.77
C SER A 54 -10.65 6.15 -7.72
N ILE A 55 -9.50 5.62 -7.30
CA ILE A 55 -8.59 4.84 -8.17
C ILE A 55 -8.69 3.34 -7.92
N VAL A 56 -8.73 2.92 -6.64
CA VAL A 56 -8.60 1.49 -6.29
C VAL A 56 -9.79 0.67 -6.78
N PRO A 57 -11.07 1.04 -6.55
CA PRO A 57 -12.21 0.27 -7.06
C PRO A 57 -12.22 0.08 -8.58
N PRO A 58 -12.08 1.13 -9.43
CA PRO A 58 -12.06 0.92 -10.88
C PRO A 58 -10.80 0.15 -11.33
N ALA A 59 -9.66 0.34 -10.68
CA ALA A 59 -8.46 -0.45 -10.97
C ALA A 59 -8.65 -1.93 -10.67
N LEU A 60 -9.28 -2.28 -9.54
CA LEU A 60 -9.61 -3.66 -9.19
C LEU A 60 -10.64 -4.26 -10.15
N ASN A 61 -11.63 -3.47 -10.57
CA ASN A 61 -12.62 -3.91 -11.55
C ASN A 61 -11.92 -4.28 -12.87
N TRP A 62 -11.10 -3.36 -13.39
CA TRP A 62 -10.33 -3.60 -14.60
C TRP A 62 -9.35 -4.79 -14.49
N LEU A 63 -8.70 -4.94 -13.34
CA LEU A 63 -7.66 -5.96 -13.13
C LEU A 63 -8.23 -7.36 -12.91
N LEU A 64 -9.42 -7.48 -12.29
CA LEU A 64 -9.93 -8.76 -11.79
C LEU A 64 -11.31 -9.13 -12.35
N THR A 65 -12.28 -8.22 -12.34
CA THR A 65 -13.68 -8.54 -12.67
C THR A 65 -13.92 -8.52 -14.18
N GLU A 66 -13.45 -7.49 -14.88
CA GLU A 66 -13.56 -7.38 -16.34
C GLU A 66 -12.39 -8.06 -17.09
N ALA A 67 -11.52 -8.75 -16.34
CA ALA A 67 -10.30 -9.31 -16.89
C ALA A 67 -10.53 -10.66 -17.57
N VAL A 68 -9.84 -10.88 -18.69
CA VAL A 68 -9.89 -12.14 -19.44
C VAL A 68 -8.65 -12.98 -19.13
N TRP A 69 -8.89 -14.15 -18.54
CA TRP A 69 -7.85 -15.05 -18.03
C TRP A 69 -7.35 -16.08 -19.05
N SER A 70 -8.19 -16.44 -20.03
CA SER A 70 -7.88 -17.43 -21.05
C SER A 70 -8.33 -16.93 -22.42
N ALA A 71 -7.39 -16.86 -23.36
CA ALA A 71 -7.60 -16.50 -24.77
C ALA A 71 -6.33 -16.88 -25.56
N ASP A 72 -6.47 -17.30 -26.81
CA ASP A 72 -5.35 -17.68 -27.66
C ASP A 72 -4.73 -16.47 -28.37
N THR A 73 -5.53 -15.43 -28.64
CA THR A 73 -5.06 -14.22 -29.31
C THR A 73 -5.50 -12.94 -28.62
N ARG A 74 -4.78 -11.83 -28.86
CA ARG A 74 -5.16 -10.50 -28.37
C ARG A 74 -6.54 -10.06 -28.90
N LYS A 75 -6.87 -10.42 -30.15
CA LYS A 75 -8.15 -10.07 -30.77
C LYS A 75 -9.30 -10.78 -30.07
N GLU A 76 -9.13 -12.06 -29.78
CA GLU A 76 -10.09 -12.86 -29.00
C GLU A 76 -10.25 -12.30 -27.59
N CYS A 77 -9.14 -11.95 -26.94
CA CYS A 77 -9.18 -11.34 -25.61
C CYS A 77 -10.02 -10.05 -25.57
N TRP A 78 -9.97 -9.21 -26.61
CA TRP A 78 -10.82 -8.01 -26.70
C TRP A 78 -12.26 -8.31 -27.11
N ALA A 79 -12.50 -9.38 -27.87
CA ALA A 79 -13.84 -9.80 -28.27
C ALA A 79 -14.66 -10.38 -27.09
N LEU A 80 -13.96 -10.92 -26.09
CA LEU A 80 -14.57 -11.44 -24.86
C LEU A 80 -14.91 -10.35 -23.82
N MET A 81 -14.49 -9.10 -24.06
CA MET A 81 -14.78 -7.96 -23.17
C MET A 81 -16.02 -7.20 -23.63
N GLY A 82 -16.73 -6.54 -22.69
CA GLY A 82 -17.92 -5.74 -22.99
C GLY A 82 -17.64 -4.57 -23.95
N ALA A 83 -16.44 -3.99 -23.87
CA ALA A 83 -15.90 -3.05 -24.85
C ALA A 83 -14.41 -3.34 -25.11
N PRO A 84 -13.85 -2.93 -26.26
CA PRO A 84 -12.42 -3.05 -26.48
C PRO A 84 -11.64 -2.27 -25.41
N ARG A 85 -10.70 -2.95 -24.72
CA ARG A 85 -9.82 -2.41 -23.66
C ARG A 85 -10.50 -2.13 -22.31
N ASP A 86 -11.69 -2.66 -22.09
CA ASP A 86 -12.44 -2.44 -20.85
C ASP A 86 -11.86 -3.19 -19.64
N GLY A 87 -11.06 -4.23 -19.88
CA GLY A 87 -10.42 -5.04 -18.84
C GLY A 87 -8.99 -5.46 -19.16
N ALA A 88 -8.32 -6.04 -18.16
CA ALA A 88 -6.98 -6.60 -18.31
C ALA A 88 -7.01 -7.92 -19.10
N CYS A 89 -6.00 -8.13 -19.96
CA CYS A 89 -5.82 -9.39 -20.70
C CYS A 89 -4.72 -10.24 -20.06
N TRP A 90 -5.07 -11.07 -19.07
CA TRP A 90 -4.10 -11.91 -18.36
C TRP A 90 -3.53 -13.02 -19.24
N ALA A 91 -4.32 -13.57 -20.17
CA ALA A 91 -3.85 -14.56 -21.13
C ALA A 91 -2.61 -14.08 -21.91
N PHE A 92 -2.61 -12.79 -22.32
CA PHE A 92 -1.46 -12.17 -22.99
C PHE A 92 -0.25 -12.01 -22.07
N ILE A 93 -0.47 -11.56 -20.83
CA ILE A 93 0.61 -11.38 -19.84
C ILE A 93 1.29 -12.71 -19.54
N LEU A 94 0.51 -13.77 -19.32
CA LEU A 94 1.02 -15.11 -19.06
C LEU A 94 1.74 -15.70 -20.28
N GLY A 95 1.15 -15.58 -21.47
CA GLY A 95 1.79 -16.04 -22.71
C GLY A 95 3.09 -15.30 -23.04
N SER A 96 3.20 -14.04 -22.64
CA SER A 96 4.38 -13.18 -22.88
C SER A 96 5.28 -13.02 -21.65
N PHE A 97 5.07 -13.79 -20.58
CA PHE A 97 5.73 -13.57 -19.29
C PHE A 97 7.26 -13.64 -19.41
N LYS A 98 7.79 -14.60 -20.18
CA LYS A 98 9.24 -14.71 -20.45
C LYS A 98 9.82 -13.45 -21.10
N LEU A 99 9.07 -12.84 -22.03
CA LEU A 99 9.48 -11.59 -22.68
C LEU A 99 9.40 -10.40 -21.71
N LEU A 100 8.40 -10.36 -20.82
CA LEU A 100 8.30 -9.29 -19.82
C LEU A 100 9.41 -9.36 -18.77
N VAL A 101 9.78 -10.57 -18.34
CA VAL A 101 10.81 -10.77 -17.30
C VAL A 101 12.22 -10.67 -17.86
N TYR A 102 12.48 -11.31 -19.00
CA TYR A 102 13.82 -11.41 -19.57
C TYR A 102 14.05 -10.48 -20.76
N GLY A 103 13.01 -9.93 -21.39
CA GLY A 103 13.17 -9.14 -22.62
C GLY A 103 13.86 -9.93 -23.72
N TRP A 104 14.89 -9.32 -24.32
CA TRP A 104 15.72 -9.92 -25.38
C TRP A 104 16.97 -10.64 -24.83
N PHE A 105 17.02 -10.96 -23.54
CA PHE A 105 18.18 -11.65 -22.97
C PHE A 105 18.35 -13.05 -23.60
N PRO A 106 19.55 -13.38 -24.12
CA PRO A 106 19.80 -14.72 -24.63
C PRO A 106 19.67 -15.73 -23.50
N GLU A 107 19.09 -16.89 -23.82
CA GLU A 107 18.82 -17.97 -22.86
C GLU A 107 20.01 -18.36 -21.98
N PRO A 108 21.24 -18.55 -22.50
CA PRO A 108 22.39 -18.91 -21.67
C PRO A 108 22.80 -17.84 -20.66
N GLU A 109 22.38 -16.58 -20.82
CA GLU A 109 22.77 -15.50 -19.92
C GLU A 109 21.66 -15.15 -18.90
N ARG A 110 20.44 -15.69 -19.03
CA ARG A 110 19.28 -15.37 -18.16
C ARG A 110 19.54 -15.59 -16.66
N TRP A 111 20.54 -16.39 -16.29
CA TRP A 111 20.97 -16.55 -14.91
C TRP A 111 21.35 -15.22 -14.24
N ARG A 112 21.84 -14.23 -15.00
CA ARG A 112 22.18 -12.90 -14.48
C ARG A 112 20.93 -12.18 -13.94
N VAL A 113 19.84 -12.22 -14.70
CA VAL A 113 18.55 -11.64 -14.30
C VAL A 113 18.00 -12.36 -13.06
N ASN A 114 18.07 -13.69 -13.04
CA ASN A 114 17.65 -14.47 -11.88
C ASN A 114 18.47 -14.15 -10.63
N LEU A 115 19.79 -13.98 -10.76
CA LEU A 115 20.64 -13.55 -9.66
C LEU A 115 20.25 -12.16 -9.15
N THR A 116 19.90 -11.21 -10.03
CA THR A 116 19.43 -9.89 -9.59
C THR A 116 18.16 -10.01 -8.73
N PHE A 117 17.19 -10.84 -9.12
CA PHE A 117 15.99 -11.09 -8.31
C PHE A 117 16.32 -11.73 -6.96
N ILE A 118 17.24 -12.70 -6.92
CA ILE A 118 17.67 -13.33 -5.67
C ILE A 118 18.37 -12.33 -4.75
N LEU A 119 19.29 -11.53 -5.27
CA LEU A 119 20.02 -10.51 -4.49
C LEU A 119 19.07 -9.44 -3.95
N PHE A 120 18.08 -9.04 -4.74
CA PHE A 120 17.02 -8.13 -4.30
C PHE A 120 16.20 -8.73 -3.14
N ALA A 121 15.78 -9.99 -3.25
CA ALA A 121 15.06 -10.66 -2.17
C ALA A 121 15.91 -10.76 -0.89
N VAL A 122 17.20 -11.07 -1.00
CA VAL A 122 18.13 -11.14 0.13
C VAL A 122 18.31 -9.78 0.79
N THR A 123 18.46 -8.70 0.00
CA THR A 123 18.60 -7.35 0.57
C THR A 123 17.32 -6.86 1.24
N ILE A 124 16.15 -7.09 0.64
CA ILE A 124 14.86 -6.76 1.28
C ILE A 124 14.66 -7.53 2.58
N PHE A 125 14.91 -8.84 2.57
CA PHE A 125 14.82 -9.65 3.79
C PHE A 125 15.83 -9.19 4.86
N GLY A 126 17.04 -8.85 4.43
CA GLY A 126 18.07 -8.26 5.29
C GLY A 126 17.62 -6.94 5.93
N ALA A 127 17.05 -6.04 5.14
CA ALA A 127 16.59 -4.73 5.60
C ALA A 127 15.37 -4.80 6.53
N LEU A 128 14.47 -5.78 6.32
CA LEU A 128 13.28 -5.96 7.15
C LEU A 128 13.54 -6.62 8.51
N ARG A 129 14.74 -7.21 8.71
CA ARG A 129 15.12 -7.84 9.99
C ARG A 129 15.76 -6.85 10.98
N GLU A 130 16.18 -5.70 10.49
CA GLU A 130 16.78 -4.60 11.27
C GLU A 130 15.68 -3.67 11.81
#